data_AF-V6S8A2-F1
#
_entry.id   AF-V6S8A2-F1
#
_cell.length_a   1.000
_cell.length_b   1.000
_cell.length_c   1.000
_cell.angle_alpha   90.00
_cell.angle_beta   90.00
_cell.angle_gamma   90.00
#
_symmetry.space_group_name_H-M   'P 1'
#
loop_
_entity.id
_entity.type
_entity.pdbx_description
1 polymer ?
#
loop_
_entity_poly.entity_id
_entity_poly.type
_entity_poly.pdbx_seq_one_letter_code
_entity_poly.pdbx_strand_id
1 'polypeptide(L)'
;MKKIILFLLFTTFAFGQTVVDIRLVDPQIGTPVGGSCCGNHATTSNDPGLNAIFSAHGVYRYETKAGHPYPDYSLKMYEVSATSSNLNQFVADLNAYSNVVDHAVISSYGIFKDAVSTKIATQGIGIPTGSSNNIITTNDPGLNQIFTTYNVFYYSQAYPSAISPSLLRYYNVVCNCDNSQLKTALDNYTAVIEAASTEYYHAVYLLNAVAFDKNTFTIYPNPFNTTFAIESQEQISQYSLFDVTGKQLIKTTEKSELDMLTSKLNSGMYLLQLDFNNGKSSNHKIIKK
;
A
#
# COMPACT_ATOMS: atom_id res chain seq x y z
N MET A 1 -4.25 -52.13 -34.05
CA MET A 1 -4.66 -51.43 -32.81
C MET A 1 -3.83 -50.15 -32.69
N LYS A 2 -4.39 -48.98 -33.04
CA LYS A 2 -3.69 -47.69 -32.95
C LYS A 2 -3.84 -47.16 -31.52
N LYS A 3 -2.71 -47.01 -30.80
CA LYS A 3 -2.68 -46.34 -29.50
C LYS A 3 -2.71 -44.83 -29.74
N ILE A 4 -3.80 -44.18 -29.36
CA ILE A 4 -3.90 -42.73 -29.31
C ILE A 4 -3.31 -42.30 -27.96
N ILE A 5 -2.17 -41.62 -28.00
CA ILE A 5 -1.57 -40.98 -26.83
C ILE A 5 -2.26 -39.63 -26.66
N LEU A 6 -3.04 -39.51 -25.59
CA LEU A 6 -3.67 -38.26 -25.18
C LEU A 6 -2.61 -37.35 -24.54
N PHE A 7 -2.18 -36.32 -25.25
CA PHE A 7 -1.33 -35.27 -24.70
C PHE A 7 -2.20 -34.35 -23.82
N LEU A 8 -2.10 -34.53 -22.50
CA LEU A 8 -2.61 -33.58 -21.52
C LEU A 8 -1.68 -32.37 -21.49
N LEU A 9 -2.05 -31.33 -22.25
CA LEU A 9 -1.52 -29.98 -22.10
C LEU A 9 -2.01 -29.43 -20.75
N PHE A 10 -1.17 -29.57 -19.71
CA PHE A 10 -1.30 -28.77 -18.50
C PHE A 10 -0.87 -27.34 -18.84
N THR A 11 -1.80 -26.53 -19.33
CA THR A 11 -1.64 -25.08 -19.30
C THR A 11 -1.73 -24.64 -17.84
N THR A 12 -0.59 -24.27 -17.26
CA THR A 12 -0.54 -23.57 -15.98
C THR A 12 -1.25 -22.23 -16.14
N PHE A 13 -2.54 -22.18 -15.85
CA PHE A 13 -3.23 -20.92 -15.61
C PHE A 13 -2.66 -20.35 -14.31
N ALA A 14 -1.74 -19.39 -14.43
CA ALA A 14 -1.43 -18.50 -13.33
C ALA A 14 -2.69 -17.65 -13.11
N PHE A 15 -3.55 -18.05 -12.18
CA PHE A 15 -4.67 -17.23 -11.77
C PHE A 15 -4.11 -16.03 -11.01
N GLY A 16 -4.00 -14.89 -11.68
CA GLY A 16 -3.79 -13.62 -11.00
C GLY A 16 -4.96 -13.38 -10.05
N GLN A 17 -4.67 -12.96 -8.81
CA GLN A 17 -5.71 -12.63 -7.84
C GLN A 17 -6.49 -11.41 -8.36
N THR A 18 -7.79 -11.59 -8.61
CA THR A 18 -8.68 -10.52 -9.05
C THR A 18 -9.03 -9.62 -7.88
N VAL A 19 -8.97 -8.32 -8.11
CA VAL A 19 -9.25 -7.26 -7.13
C VAL A 19 -10.10 -6.16 -7.79
N VAL A 20 -10.51 -5.17 -7.02
CA VAL A 20 -11.14 -3.96 -7.53
C VAL A 20 -10.25 -2.77 -7.20
N ASP A 21 -9.91 -1.98 -8.21
CA ASP A 21 -9.26 -0.69 -8.03
C ASP A 21 -10.33 0.36 -7.77
N ILE A 22 -10.12 1.18 -6.74
CA ILE A 22 -10.95 2.35 -6.42
C ILE A 22 -10.09 3.59 -6.50
N ARG A 23 -10.62 4.60 -7.18
CA ARG A 23 -10.14 5.98 -7.12
C ARG A 23 -11.14 6.82 -6.35
N LEU A 24 -10.69 7.50 -5.30
CA LEU A 24 -11.51 8.41 -4.51
C LEU A 24 -11.59 9.80 -5.16
N VAL A 25 -12.70 10.50 -4.95
CA VAL A 25 -12.87 11.91 -5.35
C VAL A 25 -11.92 12.81 -4.54
N ASP A 26 -11.96 12.65 -3.22
CA ASP A 26 -11.19 13.41 -2.24
C ASP A 26 -10.21 12.46 -1.51
N PRO A 27 -8.91 12.80 -1.38
CA PRO A 27 -7.93 11.94 -0.72
C PRO A 27 -8.14 11.79 0.80
N GLN A 28 -9.11 12.50 1.39
CA GLN A 28 -9.44 12.44 2.83
C GLN A 28 -10.79 11.77 3.11
N ILE A 29 -11.63 11.50 2.10
CA ILE A 29 -12.98 10.92 2.28
C ILE A 29 -13.04 9.56 1.60
N GLY A 30 -13.47 8.54 2.35
CA GLY A 30 -13.46 7.14 1.91
C GLY A 30 -12.12 6.44 2.16
N THR A 31 -11.21 7.03 2.94
CA THR A 31 -9.88 6.44 3.21
C THR A 31 -9.97 5.26 4.18
N PRO A 32 -9.07 4.27 4.09
CA PRO A 32 -9.05 3.12 4.99
C PRO A 32 -8.94 3.50 6.47
N VAL A 33 -9.74 2.87 7.32
CA VAL A 33 -9.71 2.99 8.78
C VAL A 33 -9.35 1.65 9.40
N GLY A 34 -8.34 1.63 10.26
CA GLY A 34 -7.79 0.40 10.82
C GLY A 34 -6.83 -0.30 9.86
N GLY A 35 -6.28 -1.45 10.27
CA GLY A 35 -5.27 -2.18 9.51
C GLY A 35 -3.89 -1.52 9.61
N SER A 36 -3.14 -1.88 10.65
CA SER A 36 -1.88 -1.18 10.96
C SER A 36 -0.63 -1.83 10.38
N CYS A 37 -0.62 -3.14 10.07
CA CYS A 37 0.51 -3.87 9.47
C CYS A 37 0.28 -5.40 9.55
N CYS A 38 1.18 -6.17 8.93
CA CYS A 38 1.41 -7.60 9.24
C CYS A 38 0.20 -8.52 9.04
N GLY A 39 -0.49 -8.41 7.90
CA GLY A 39 -1.66 -9.25 7.58
C GLY A 39 -2.98 -8.74 8.16
N ASN A 40 -2.96 -7.67 8.97
CA ASN A 40 -4.17 -6.95 9.35
C ASN A 40 -4.47 -5.89 8.30
N HIS A 41 -5.37 -6.24 7.40
CA HIS A 41 -5.89 -5.36 6.36
C HIS A 41 -7.03 -4.50 6.90
N ALA A 42 -7.13 -3.25 6.45
CA ALA A 42 -8.35 -2.49 6.70
C ALA A 42 -9.51 -3.17 5.97
N THR A 43 -10.71 -3.12 6.56
CA THR A 43 -11.95 -3.62 5.93
C THR A 43 -13.01 -2.54 5.83
N THR A 44 -12.73 -1.36 6.39
CA THR A 44 -13.64 -0.23 6.50
C THR A 44 -12.94 1.05 6.06
N SER A 45 -13.73 2.04 5.69
CA SER A 45 -13.30 3.40 5.42
C SER A 45 -13.79 4.37 6.51
N ASN A 46 -13.37 5.64 6.42
CA ASN A 46 -13.92 6.73 7.22
C ASN A 46 -15.26 7.27 6.69
N ASP A 47 -15.87 6.63 5.68
CA ASP A 47 -17.15 7.00 5.10
C ASP A 47 -18.24 5.93 5.36
N PRO A 48 -19.36 6.27 6.02
CA PRO A 48 -20.42 5.31 6.33
C PRO A 48 -21.11 4.69 5.11
N GLY A 49 -21.28 5.43 4.01
CA GLY A 49 -21.96 4.92 2.82
C GLY A 49 -21.11 3.91 2.07
N LEU A 50 -19.81 4.20 1.91
CA LEU A 50 -18.83 3.28 1.37
C LEU A 50 -18.73 2.00 2.23
N ASN A 51 -18.78 2.13 3.57
CA ASN A 51 -18.82 1.00 4.48
C ASN A 51 -20.06 0.10 4.30
N ALA A 52 -21.22 0.68 3.97
CA ALA A 52 -22.41 -0.11 3.66
C ALA A 52 -22.23 -0.96 2.39
N ILE A 53 -21.60 -0.40 1.35
CA ILE A 53 -21.25 -1.12 0.12
C ILE A 53 -20.22 -2.23 0.43
N PHE A 54 -19.17 -1.91 1.19
CA PHE A 54 -18.14 -2.88 1.57
C PHE A 54 -18.71 -4.07 2.34
N SER A 55 -19.62 -3.82 3.28
CA SER A 55 -20.32 -4.86 4.04
C SER A 55 -21.18 -5.74 3.13
N ALA A 56 -21.95 -5.14 2.21
CA ALA A 56 -22.81 -5.86 1.27
C ALA A 56 -22.03 -6.80 0.34
N HIS A 57 -20.77 -6.47 0.02
CA HIS A 57 -19.91 -7.25 -0.88
C HIS A 57 -18.85 -8.09 -0.16
N GLY A 58 -18.83 -8.09 1.18
CA GLY A 58 -17.90 -8.89 1.96
C GLY A 58 -16.43 -8.50 1.75
N VAL A 59 -16.14 -7.19 1.76
CA VAL A 59 -14.76 -6.67 1.69
C VAL A 59 -13.95 -7.16 2.88
N TYR A 60 -12.80 -7.79 2.60
CA TYR A 60 -11.88 -8.31 3.61
C TYR A 60 -10.49 -7.68 3.55
N ARG A 61 -10.21 -6.88 2.51
CA ARG A 61 -8.98 -6.10 2.40
C ARG A 61 -9.25 -4.81 1.62
N TYR A 62 -8.83 -3.69 2.19
CA TYR A 62 -8.87 -2.37 1.61
C TYR A 62 -7.55 -1.66 1.90
N GLU A 63 -6.78 -1.34 0.86
CA GLU A 63 -5.43 -0.80 1.03
C GLU A 63 -5.09 0.30 0.03
N THR A 64 -4.20 1.20 0.46
CA THR A 64 -3.65 2.23 -0.40
C THR A 64 -2.76 1.62 -1.50
N LYS A 65 -3.02 1.99 -2.76
CA LYS A 65 -2.10 1.74 -3.88
C LYS A 65 -1.28 2.99 -4.14
N ALA A 66 -0.05 3.02 -3.63
CA ALA A 66 0.85 4.15 -3.85
C ALA A 66 1.57 4.04 -5.20
N GLY A 67 2.16 5.16 -5.64
CA GLY A 67 3.05 5.18 -6.80
C GLY A 67 2.36 5.30 -8.16
N HIS A 68 1.08 5.70 -8.22
CA HIS A 68 0.43 5.95 -9.51
C HIS A 68 1.21 7.00 -10.34
N PRO A 69 1.46 6.79 -11.64
CA PRO A 69 2.32 7.67 -12.43
C PRO A 69 1.73 9.05 -12.72
N TYR A 70 0.41 9.20 -12.70
CA TYR A 70 -0.25 10.50 -12.80
C TYR A 70 -0.34 11.16 -11.41
N PRO A 71 0.31 12.31 -11.17
CA PRO A 71 0.42 12.91 -9.84
C PRO A 71 -0.93 13.26 -9.18
N ASP A 72 -1.94 13.65 -9.96
CA ASP A 72 -3.23 14.06 -9.40
C ASP A 72 -4.03 12.90 -8.79
N TYR A 73 -3.65 11.66 -9.09
CA TYR A 73 -4.22 10.46 -8.47
C TYR A 73 -3.43 10.00 -7.23
N SER A 74 -2.36 10.70 -6.88
CA SER A 74 -1.61 10.44 -5.66
C SER A 74 -2.54 10.48 -4.45
N LEU A 75 -2.42 9.48 -3.58
CA LEU A 75 -3.26 9.29 -2.37
C LEU A 75 -4.76 9.04 -2.62
N LYS A 76 -5.18 8.94 -3.89
CA LYS A 76 -6.58 8.65 -4.27
C LYS A 76 -6.80 7.20 -4.69
N MET A 77 -5.74 6.43 -4.92
CA MET A 77 -5.83 5.07 -5.46
C MET A 77 -5.78 4.02 -4.36
N TYR A 78 -6.69 3.05 -4.44
CA TYR A 78 -6.83 1.97 -3.49
C TYR A 78 -7.15 0.65 -4.18
N GLU A 79 -6.80 -0.45 -3.51
CA GLU A 79 -7.13 -1.81 -3.90
C GLU A 79 -8.12 -2.40 -2.90
N VAL A 80 -9.15 -3.06 -3.41
CA VAL A 80 -10.14 -3.77 -2.60
C VAL A 80 -10.21 -5.23 -3.00
N SER A 81 -10.17 -6.11 -2.00
CA SER A 81 -10.46 -7.53 -2.14
C SER A 81 -11.74 -7.87 -1.39
N ALA A 82 -12.65 -8.56 -2.08
CA ALA A 82 -13.99 -8.88 -1.60
C ALA A 82 -14.29 -10.37 -1.81
N THR A 83 -15.14 -10.95 -0.95
CA THR A 83 -15.64 -12.33 -1.12
C THR A 83 -16.80 -12.41 -2.11
N SER A 84 -17.30 -11.27 -2.59
CA SER A 84 -18.40 -11.18 -3.57
C SER A 84 -18.18 -12.10 -4.77
N SER A 85 -19.18 -12.94 -5.04
CA SER A 85 -19.23 -13.76 -6.25
C SER A 85 -19.56 -12.97 -7.52
N ASN A 86 -19.91 -11.68 -7.40
CA ASN A 86 -20.25 -10.80 -8.51
C ASN A 86 -19.54 -9.44 -8.40
N LEU A 87 -18.26 -9.43 -8.81
CA LEU A 87 -17.45 -8.20 -8.82
C LEU A 87 -17.98 -7.11 -9.78
N ASN A 88 -18.75 -7.48 -10.81
CA ASN A 88 -19.35 -6.49 -11.70
C ASN A 88 -20.42 -5.66 -10.97
N GLN A 89 -21.26 -6.31 -10.15
CA GLN A 89 -22.21 -5.60 -9.31
C GLN A 89 -21.50 -4.74 -8.26
N PHE A 90 -20.43 -5.26 -7.65
CA PHE A 90 -19.64 -4.49 -6.70
C PHE A 90 -19.09 -3.20 -7.33
N VAL A 91 -18.49 -3.30 -8.50
CA VAL A 91 -17.99 -2.16 -9.26
C VAL A 91 -19.11 -1.19 -9.66
N ALA A 92 -20.29 -1.70 -10.04
CA ALA A 92 -21.44 -0.87 -10.36
C ALA A 92 -21.92 -0.06 -9.14
N ASP A 93 -22.02 -0.70 -7.97
CA ASP A 93 -22.43 -0.04 -6.72
C ASP A 93 -21.42 1.03 -6.28
N LEU A 94 -20.11 0.74 -6.42
CA LEU A 94 -19.05 1.70 -6.15
C LEU A 94 -19.12 2.91 -7.08
N ASN A 95 -19.24 2.70 -8.39
CA ASN A 95 -19.36 3.79 -9.36
C ASN A 95 -20.66 4.60 -9.21
N ALA A 96 -21.74 3.97 -8.70
CA ALA A 96 -22.97 4.68 -8.37
C ALA A 96 -22.81 5.58 -7.13
N TYR A 97 -21.83 5.31 -6.27
CA TYR A 97 -21.51 6.11 -5.09
C TYR A 97 -20.52 7.24 -5.39
N SER A 98 -20.84 8.02 -6.43
CA SER A 98 -19.95 8.98 -7.08
C SER A 98 -19.53 10.18 -6.21
N ASN A 99 -20.16 10.38 -5.05
CA ASN A 99 -19.77 11.42 -4.11
C ASN A 99 -18.43 11.13 -3.41
N VAL A 100 -18.04 9.84 -3.33
CA VAL A 100 -16.82 9.38 -2.67
C VAL A 100 -15.92 8.64 -3.65
N VAL A 101 -16.50 7.84 -4.54
CA VAL A 101 -15.76 7.05 -5.54
C VAL A 101 -15.81 7.78 -6.89
N ASP A 102 -14.65 8.24 -7.36
CA ASP A 102 -14.53 8.84 -8.70
C ASP A 102 -14.57 7.77 -9.80
N HIS A 103 -13.93 6.62 -9.54
CA HIS A 103 -13.90 5.51 -10.48
C HIS A 103 -13.61 4.19 -9.76
N ALA A 104 -14.28 3.12 -10.15
CA ALA A 104 -14.01 1.76 -9.74
C ALA A 104 -13.95 0.81 -10.94
N VAL A 105 -13.01 -0.14 -10.91
CA VAL A 105 -12.82 -1.10 -12.00
C VAL A 105 -12.23 -2.41 -11.50
N ILE A 106 -12.63 -3.52 -12.12
CA ILE A 106 -12.01 -4.83 -11.86
C ILE A 106 -10.57 -4.80 -12.38
N SER A 107 -9.63 -5.16 -11.51
CA SER A 107 -8.21 -5.15 -11.79
C SER A 107 -7.54 -6.45 -11.35
N SER A 108 -6.24 -6.55 -11.64
CA SER A 108 -5.36 -7.59 -11.13
C SER A 108 -4.51 -7.02 -10.00
N TYR A 109 -4.26 -7.86 -9.00
CA TYR A 109 -3.47 -7.49 -7.84
C TYR A 109 -2.16 -6.77 -8.21
N GLY A 110 -1.92 -5.61 -7.60
CA GLY A 110 -0.65 -4.90 -7.73
C GLY A 110 -0.44 -4.12 -9.02
N ILE A 111 -1.47 -3.99 -9.87
CA ILE A 111 -1.36 -3.32 -11.17
C ILE A 111 -2.43 -2.22 -11.29
N PHE A 112 -2.06 -1.03 -11.73
CA PHE A 112 -3.05 0.02 -12.05
C PHE A 112 -3.73 -0.27 -13.39
N LYS A 113 -5.06 -0.39 -13.38
CA LYS A 113 -5.83 -0.79 -14.56
C LYS A 113 -5.85 0.23 -15.70
N ASP A 114 -5.47 1.48 -15.39
CA ASP A 114 -5.46 2.64 -16.27
C ASP A 114 -4.06 3.08 -16.70
N ALA A 115 -3.00 2.42 -16.24
CA ALA A 115 -1.62 2.85 -16.49
C ALA A 115 -0.69 1.76 -17.03
N VAL A 116 0.20 2.18 -17.94
CA VAL A 116 1.31 1.38 -18.48
C VAL A 116 2.59 2.22 -18.54
N SER A 117 3.74 1.55 -18.58
CA SER A 117 5.03 2.15 -18.93
C SER A 117 5.44 1.64 -20.31
N THR A 118 5.99 2.50 -21.15
CA THR A 118 6.45 2.12 -22.50
C THR A 118 7.79 2.78 -22.81
N LYS A 119 8.54 2.22 -23.76
CA LYS A 119 9.82 2.75 -24.19
C LYS A 119 9.77 3.10 -25.66
N ILE A 120 9.98 4.37 -26.03
CA ILE A 120 10.04 4.76 -27.45
C ILE A 120 11.27 4.17 -28.13
N ALA A 121 11.18 3.78 -29.40
CA ALA A 121 12.24 3.10 -30.16
C ALA A 121 13.47 3.98 -30.44
N THR A 122 13.30 5.29 -30.54
CA THR A 122 14.39 6.25 -30.74
C THR A 122 14.05 7.55 -30.01
N GLN A 123 15.04 8.34 -29.59
CA GLN A 123 14.74 9.65 -29.01
C GLN A 123 14.20 10.61 -30.07
N GLY A 124 13.29 11.49 -29.67
CA GLY A 124 12.74 12.53 -30.54
C GLY A 124 11.51 12.10 -31.35
N ILE A 125 11.10 10.83 -31.33
CA ILE A 125 9.85 10.35 -31.93
C ILE A 125 8.80 10.06 -30.85
N GLY A 126 7.52 10.27 -31.17
CA GLY A 126 6.44 10.10 -30.21
C GLY A 126 6.58 10.98 -28.98
N ILE A 127 7.08 12.21 -29.14
CA ILE A 127 7.27 13.18 -28.06
C ILE A 127 5.97 13.96 -27.86
N PRO A 128 5.48 14.15 -26.62
CA PRO A 128 4.28 14.93 -26.36
C PRO A 128 4.46 16.39 -26.82
N THR A 129 3.47 16.91 -27.52
CA THR A 129 3.43 18.27 -28.08
C THR A 129 2.34 19.15 -27.45
N GLY A 130 1.44 18.55 -26.67
CA GLY A 130 0.33 19.23 -26.02
C GLY A 130 -0.82 18.27 -25.75
N SER A 131 -2.03 18.80 -25.71
CA SER A 131 -3.26 18.02 -25.62
C SER A 131 -4.40 18.68 -26.39
N SER A 132 -5.38 17.87 -26.80
CA SER A 132 -6.63 18.31 -27.42
C SER A 132 -7.78 17.51 -26.83
N ASN A 133 -8.83 18.17 -26.36
CA ASN A 133 -9.97 17.53 -25.68
C ASN A 133 -9.54 16.56 -24.56
N ASN A 134 -8.53 16.97 -23.77
CA ASN A 134 -7.95 16.17 -22.68
C ASN A 134 -7.23 14.87 -23.14
N ILE A 135 -6.95 14.71 -24.42
CA ILE A 135 -6.13 13.62 -24.96
C ILE A 135 -4.77 14.18 -25.35
N ILE A 136 -3.69 13.49 -24.99
CA ILE A 136 -2.34 13.92 -25.33
C ILE A 136 -2.13 13.87 -26.85
N THR A 137 -1.47 14.90 -27.37
CA THR A 137 -0.95 14.92 -28.74
C THR A 137 0.56 14.78 -28.72
N THR A 138 1.10 14.12 -29.73
CA THR A 138 2.53 13.90 -29.93
C THR A 138 2.95 14.37 -31.32
N ASN A 139 4.25 14.36 -31.59
CA ASN A 139 4.82 14.61 -32.91
C ASN A 139 4.69 13.42 -33.89
N ASP A 140 3.99 12.34 -33.52
CA ASP A 140 3.72 11.19 -34.38
C ASP A 140 2.21 10.97 -34.62
N PRO A 141 1.72 11.01 -35.88
CA PRO A 141 0.30 10.87 -36.19
C PRO A 141 -0.30 9.49 -35.83
N GLY A 142 0.44 8.40 -35.99
CA GLY A 142 -0.07 7.06 -35.69
C GLY A 142 -0.21 6.83 -34.19
N LEU A 143 0.73 7.33 -33.38
CA LEU A 143 0.61 7.33 -31.93
C LEU A 143 -0.56 8.19 -31.47
N ASN A 144 -0.81 9.34 -32.12
CA ASN A 144 -1.98 10.18 -31.82
C ASN A 144 -3.32 9.44 -32.07
N GLN A 145 -3.37 8.59 -33.10
CA GLN A 145 -4.55 7.75 -33.35
C GLN A 145 -4.78 6.72 -32.24
N ILE A 146 -3.70 6.10 -31.74
CA ILE A 146 -3.76 5.18 -30.59
C ILE A 146 -4.23 5.96 -29.34
N PHE A 147 -3.63 7.11 -29.05
CA PHE A 147 -3.99 7.93 -27.88
C PHE A 147 -5.44 8.40 -27.92
N THR A 148 -5.96 8.73 -29.11
CA THR A 148 -7.37 9.05 -29.30
C THR A 148 -8.27 7.84 -29.07
N THR A 149 -7.91 6.69 -29.61
CA THR A 149 -8.69 5.44 -29.46
C THR A 149 -8.83 5.00 -28.01
N TYR A 150 -7.76 5.18 -27.23
CA TYR A 150 -7.70 4.74 -25.84
C TYR A 150 -7.89 5.87 -24.82
N ASN A 151 -8.23 7.10 -25.24
CA ASN A 151 -8.39 8.25 -24.34
C ASN A 151 -7.18 8.46 -23.41
N VAL A 152 -5.96 8.45 -23.98
CA VAL A 152 -4.71 8.69 -23.24
C VAL A 152 -4.62 10.16 -22.88
N PHE A 153 -4.74 10.48 -21.60
CA PHE A 153 -4.75 11.85 -21.09
C PHE A 153 -3.44 12.24 -20.38
N TYR A 154 -2.58 11.27 -20.06
CA TYR A 154 -1.26 11.52 -19.49
C TYR A 154 -0.21 10.70 -20.21
N TYR A 155 0.85 11.38 -20.64
CA TYR A 155 1.99 10.76 -21.28
C TYR A 155 3.24 11.60 -21.01
N SER A 156 4.11 11.10 -20.14
CA SER A 156 5.26 11.85 -19.63
C SER A 156 6.49 10.99 -19.48
N GLN A 157 7.66 11.58 -19.68
CA GLN A 157 8.94 10.90 -19.56
C GLN A 157 9.17 10.45 -18.11
N ALA A 158 9.52 9.19 -17.91
CA ALA A 158 9.69 8.60 -16.58
C ALA A 158 10.97 9.09 -15.88
N TYR A 159 12.03 9.36 -16.64
CA TYR A 159 13.34 9.76 -16.12
C TYR A 159 13.89 11.02 -16.83
N PRO A 160 13.23 12.18 -16.72
CA PRO A 160 13.57 13.37 -17.50
C PRO A 160 14.96 13.95 -17.17
N SER A 161 15.50 13.67 -15.98
CA SER A 161 16.83 14.10 -15.55
C SER A 161 17.92 13.05 -15.77
N ALA A 162 17.63 11.95 -16.46
CA ALA A 162 18.61 10.90 -16.70
C ALA A 162 19.70 11.35 -17.69
N ILE A 163 20.95 11.00 -17.38
CA ILE A 163 22.09 11.22 -18.28
C ILE A 163 22.12 10.15 -19.38
N SER A 164 21.69 8.93 -19.05
CA SER A 164 21.70 7.80 -20.00
C SER A 164 20.65 7.98 -21.10
N PRO A 165 21.05 7.97 -22.39
CA PRO A 165 20.11 8.08 -23.50
C PRO A 165 19.04 6.98 -23.53
N SER A 166 19.34 5.81 -22.98
CA SER A 166 18.37 4.70 -22.89
C SER A 166 17.25 5.00 -21.89
N LEU A 167 17.59 5.65 -20.76
CA LEU A 167 16.61 5.98 -19.71
C LEU A 167 15.67 7.12 -20.13
N LEU A 168 16.14 8.04 -20.97
CA LEU A 168 15.32 9.11 -21.55
C LEU A 168 14.23 8.59 -22.50
N ARG A 169 14.19 7.30 -22.83
CA ARG A 169 13.20 6.73 -23.74
C ARG A 169 11.99 6.12 -23.01
N TYR A 170 11.99 6.06 -21.68
CA TYR A 170 10.85 5.54 -20.92
C TYR A 170 9.81 6.62 -20.68
N TYR A 171 8.55 6.26 -20.90
CA TYR A 171 7.39 7.10 -20.70
C TYR A 171 6.30 6.36 -19.93
N ASN A 172 5.68 7.07 -19.00
CA ASN A 172 4.48 6.63 -18.31
C ASN A 172 3.26 7.07 -19.11
N VAL A 173 2.31 6.18 -19.31
CA VAL A 173 1.07 6.42 -20.06
C VAL A 173 -0.11 6.13 -19.14
N VAL A 174 -1.08 7.04 -19.05
CA VAL A 174 -2.35 6.83 -18.34
C VAL A 174 -3.52 7.15 -19.26
N CYS A 175 -4.55 6.31 -19.20
CA CYS A 175 -5.71 6.36 -20.05
C CYS A 175 -7.02 6.20 -19.28
N ASN A 176 -8.12 6.67 -19.86
CA ASN A 176 -9.46 6.25 -19.42
C ASN A 176 -9.88 5.00 -20.22
N CYS A 177 -9.16 3.89 -20.01
CA CYS A 177 -9.29 2.67 -20.80
C CYS A 177 -8.86 1.40 -20.05
N ASP A 178 -9.01 0.24 -20.70
CA ASP A 178 -8.37 -1.01 -20.25
C ASP A 178 -6.90 -1.02 -20.68
N ASN A 179 -5.97 -1.01 -19.71
CA ASN A 179 -4.54 -1.03 -19.96
C ASN A 179 -4.03 -2.21 -20.83
N SER A 180 -4.74 -3.34 -20.87
CA SER A 180 -4.32 -4.52 -21.66
C SER A 180 -4.48 -4.30 -23.15
N GLN A 181 -5.54 -3.59 -23.55
CA GLN A 181 -5.78 -3.23 -24.95
C GLN A 181 -4.81 -2.14 -25.40
N LEU A 182 -4.60 -1.12 -24.56
CA LEU A 182 -3.61 -0.07 -24.83
C LEU A 182 -2.20 -0.66 -24.94
N LYS A 183 -1.80 -1.54 -24.01
CA LYS A 183 -0.51 -2.24 -24.07
C LYS A 183 -0.34 -2.96 -25.41
N THR A 184 -1.35 -3.72 -25.83
CA THR A 184 -1.33 -4.46 -27.10
C THR A 184 -1.18 -3.52 -28.29
N ALA A 185 -1.90 -2.39 -28.30
CA ALA A 185 -1.80 -1.41 -29.37
C ALA A 185 -0.42 -0.74 -29.44
N LEU A 186 0.16 -0.38 -28.29
CA LEU A 186 1.49 0.23 -28.20
C LEU A 186 2.58 -0.76 -28.64
N ASP A 187 2.55 -2.01 -28.16
CA ASP A 187 3.54 -3.03 -28.52
C ASP A 187 3.51 -3.37 -30.02
N ASN A 188 2.34 -3.27 -30.67
CA ASN A 188 2.19 -3.46 -32.11
C ASN A 188 2.64 -2.24 -32.93
N TYR A 189 2.80 -1.06 -32.32
CA TYR A 189 3.17 0.17 -33.02
C TYR A 189 4.68 0.41 -33.00
N THR A 190 5.41 -0.49 -33.65
CA THR A 190 6.89 -0.51 -33.63
C THR A 190 7.56 0.64 -34.37
N ALA A 191 6.79 1.50 -35.06
CA ALA A 191 7.30 2.72 -35.69
C ALA A 191 7.80 3.72 -34.63
N VAL A 192 7.17 3.73 -33.45
CA VAL A 192 7.51 4.65 -32.35
C VAL A 192 7.85 3.92 -31.07
N ILE A 193 7.24 2.77 -30.80
CA ILE A 193 7.43 2.02 -29.55
C ILE A 193 8.47 0.91 -29.76
N GLU A 194 9.40 0.73 -28.83
CA GLU A 194 10.33 -0.39 -28.84
C GLU A 194 9.53 -1.70 -28.67
N ALA A 195 9.77 -2.67 -29.54
CA ALA A 195 8.99 -3.90 -29.59
C ALA A 195 8.99 -4.63 -28.23
N ALA A 196 7.79 -5.01 -27.76
CA ALA A 196 7.56 -5.70 -26.48
C ALA A 196 8.12 -4.96 -25.24
N SER A 197 8.25 -3.63 -25.31
CA SER A 197 8.74 -2.81 -24.19
C SER A 197 7.64 -2.24 -23.29
N THR A 198 6.37 -2.41 -23.65
CA THR A 198 5.28 -1.88 -22.85
C THR A 198 4.97 -2.83 -21.70
N GLU A 199 4.99 -2.32 -20.48
CA GLU A 199 4.76 -3.06 -19.25
C GLU A 199 3.60 -2.46 -18.46
N TYR A 200 2.95 -3.28 -17.65
CA TYR A 200 1.93 -2.79 -16.74
C TYR A 200 2.56 -1.95 -15.63
N TYR A 201 1.87 -0.88 -15.23
CA TYR A 201 2.38 -0.06 -14.13
C TYR A 201 2.00 -0.68 -12.78
N HIS A 202 3.01 -0.98 -11.97
CA HIS A 202 2.83 -1.65 -10.69
C HIS A 202 2.63 -0.67 -9.53
N ALA A 203 1.74 -1.04 -8.61
CA ALA A 203 1.55 -0.30 -7.38
C ALA A 203 2.70 -0.55 -6.40
N VAL A 204 3.02 0.48 -5.62
CA VAL A 204 3.91 0.38 -4.47
C VAL A 204 3.05 0.21 -3.23
N TYR A 205 3.28 -0.88 -2.50
CA TYR A 205 2.70 -1.09 -1.18
C TYR A 205 3.73 -0.70 -0.13
N LEU A 206 3.42 0.34 0.62
CA LEU A 206 4.27 0.76 1.73
C LEU A 206 4.14 -0.29 2.84
N LEU A 207 5.24 -0.96 3.15
CA LEU A 207 5.35 -1.70 4.40
C LEU A 207 5.29 -0.67 5.53
N ASN A 208 4.26 -0.74 6.39
CA ASN A 208 4.13 0.22 7.47
C ASN A 208 5.36 0.10 8.39
N ALA A 209 6.15 1.16 8.48
CA ALA A 209 7.15 1.28 9.52
C ALA A 209 6.38 1.62 10.81
N VAL A 210 6.54 0.80 11.85
CA VAL A 210 5.97 1.11 13.16
C VAL A 210 6.44 2.52 13.51
N ALA A 211 5.50 3.48 13.55
CA ALA A 211 5.83 4.85 13.92
C ALA A 211 6.50 4.79 15.29
N PHE A 212 7.74 5.31 15.38
CA PHE A 212 8.43 5.40 16.65
C PHE A 212 7.75 6.51 17.46
N ASP A 213 6.68 6.14 18.18
CA ASP A 213 6.05 7.01 19.16
C ASP A 213 7.14 7.42 20.16
N LYS A 214 7.46 8.72 20.21
CA LYS A 214 8.39 9.27 21.19
C LYS A 214 7.79 8.99 22.58
N ASN A 215 8.42 8.09 23.34
CA ASN A 215 7.96 7.68 24.67
C ASN A 215 7.51 8.87 25.53
N THR A 216 6.25 8.87 25.95
CA THR A 216 5.59 9.91 26.77
C THR A 216 5.75 9.68 28.28
N PHE A 217 6.77 8.92 28.69
CA PHE A 217 6.99 8.57 30.09
C PHE A 217 8.47 8.65 30.47
N THR A 218 8.74 8.86 31.76
CA THR A 218 10.09 8.98 32.33
C THR A 218 10.25 8.05 33.54
N ILE A 219 11.47 7.51 33.71
CA ILE A 219 11.82 6.65 34.84
C ILE A 219 13.07 7.21 35.51
N TYR A 220 12.96 7.57 36.79
CA TYR A 220 14.07 8.21 37.51
C TYR A 220 14.00 7.98 39.02
N PRO A 221 15.12 8.04 39.75
CA PRO A 221 16.48 8.09 39.21
C PRO A 221 16.86 6.75 38.57
N ASN A 222 17.72 6.79 37.56
CA ASN A 222 18.37 5.60 37.01
C ASN A 222 19.85 5.94 36.79
N PRO A 223 20.79 5.38 37.59
CA PRO A 223 20.61 4.28 38.55
C PRO A 223 19.81 4.62 39.82
N PHE A 224 19.09 3.64 40.39
CA PHE A 224 18.29 3.77 41.62
C PHE A 224 18.93 3.04 42.83
N ASN A 225 18.61 3.49 44.05
CA ASN A 225 19.04 2.84 45.30
C ASN A 225 17.95 1.92 45.86
N THR A 226 16.87 2.47 46.39
CA THR A 226 15.76 1.70 46.98
C THR A 226 14.54 1.63 46.06
N THR A 227 14.15 2.78 45.50
CA THR A 227 12.93 2.95 44.70
C THR A 227 13.19 3.88 43.52
N PHE A 228 12.27 3.88 42.56
CA PHE A 228 12.29 4.77 41.40
C PHE A 228 10.87 5.23 41.05
N ALA A 229 10.74 6.43 40.52
CA ALA A 229 9.50 6.98 40.00
C ALA A 229 9.30 6.53 38.54
N ILE A 230 8.03 6.36 38.17
CA ILE A 230 7.58 6.14 36.80
C ILE A 230 6.51 7.19 36.54
N GLU A 231 6.81 8.20 35.72
CA GLU A 231 5.81 9.17 35.27
C GLU A 231 5.32 8.73 33.90
N SER A 232 4.02 8.49 33.77
CA SER A 232 3.40 8.07 32.52
C SER A 232 2.09 8.82 32.30
N GLN A 233 1.82 9.21 31.06
CA GLN A 233 0.51 9.74 30.66
C GLN A 233 -0.54 8.62 30.55
N GLU A 234 -0.09 7.38 30.33
CA GLU A 234 -0.93 6.20 30.20
C GLU A 234 -0.96 5.39 31.51
N GLN A 235 -2.11 4.80 31.84
CA GLN A 235 -2.25 3.94 33.02
C GLN A 235 -1.55 2.59 32.82
N ILE A 236 -0.65 2.26 33.73
CA ILE A 236 0.09 1.01 33.77
C ILE A 236 -0.79 -0.06 34.41
N SER A 237 -0.93 -1.20 33.75
CA SER A 237 -1.72 -2.34 34.19
C SER A 237 -0.86 -3.42 34.85
N GLN A 238 0.41 -3.54 34.46
CA GLN A 238 1.33 -4.54 34.99
C GLN A 238 2.79 -4.10 34.91
N TYR A 239 3.55 -4.49 35.92
CA TYR A 239 5.00 -4.34 36.02
C TYR A 239 5.63 -5.73 35.99
N SER A 240 6.54 -5.95 35.05
CA SER A 240 7.36 -7.16 35.00
C SER A 240 8.83 -6.80 34.97
N LEU A 241 9.64 -7.45 35.82
CA LEU A 241 11.09 -7.23 35.86
C LEU A 241 11.83 -8.51 35.51
N PHE A 242 12.83 -8.39 34.65
CA PHE A 242 13.67 -9.48 34.18
C PHE A 242 15.14 -9.20 34.47
N ASP A 243 15.91 -10.27 34.68
CA ASP A 243 17.38 -10.18 34.65
C ASP A 243 17.92 -10.10 33.22
N VAL A 244 19.23 -9.92 33.08
CA VAL A 244 19.92 -9.81 31.78
C VAL A 244 19.87 -11.09 30.93
N THR A 245 19.46 -12.23 31.51
CA THR A 245 19.24 -13.49 30.79
C THR A 245 17.82 -13.63 30.26
N GLY A 246 16.94 -12.69 30.59
CA GLY A 246 15.51 -12.72 30.25
C GLY A 246 14.66 -13.52 31.23
N LYS A 247 15.20 -13.95 32.38
CA LYS A 247 14.42 -14.63 33.42
C LYS A 247 13.57 -13.61 34.17
N GLN A 248 12.26 -13.86 34.24
CA GLN A 248 11.34 -13.02 35.00
C GLN A 248 11.58 -13.18 36.51
N LEU A 249 11.88 -12.07 37.18
CA LEU A 249 12.12 -12.01 38.62
C LEU A 249 10.91 -11.50 39.39
N ILE A 250 10.21 -10.51 38.84
CA ILE A 250 9.07 -9.85 39.49
C ILE A 250 7.95 -9.72 38.46
N LYS A 251 6.71 -9.94 38.90
CA LYS A 251 5.49 -9.62 38.16
C LYS A 251 4.42 -9.18 39.15
N THR A 252 3.95 -7.95 39.04
CA THR A 252 2.94 -7.36 39.94
C THR A 252 2.10 -6.33 39.20
N THR A 253 0.89 -6.06 39.69
CA THR A 253 0.04 -4.95 39.24
C THR A 253 0.20 -3.71 40.11
N GLU A 254 0.88 -3.82 41.26
CA GLU A 254 0.98 -2.76 42.26
C GLU A 254 2.39 -2.14 42.30
N LYS A 255 2.47 -0.83 42.15
CA LYS A 255 3.75 -0.10 42.18
C LYS A 255 4.47 -0.20 43.53
N SER A 256 3.71 -0.22 44.63
CA SER A 256 4.27 -0.35 45.99
C SER A 256 4.95 -1.70 46.20
N GLU A 257 4.37 -2.78 45.65
CA GLU A 257 4.96 -4.11 45.69
C GLU A 257 6.23 -4.18 44.82
N LEU A 258 6.21 -3.56 43.63
CA LEU A 258 7.41 -3.44 42.79
C LEU A 258 8.56 -2.76 43.55
N ASP A 259 8.30 -1.65 44.22
CA ASP A 259 9.31 -0.93 45.01
C ASP A 259 9.86 -1.78 46.16
N MET A 260 8.99 -2.47 46.89
CA MET A 260 9.39 -3.37 47.96
C MET A 260 10.30 -4.50 47.44
N LEU A 261 9.94 -5.14 46.33
CA LEU A 261 10.70 -6.26 45.77
C LEU A 261 12.01 -5.80 45.13
N THR A 262 12.01 -4.69 44.40
CA THR A 262 13.21 -4.12 43.76
C THR A 262 14.23 -3.57 44.76
N SER A 263 13.78 -3.16 45.95
CA SER A 263 14.69 -2.75 47.03
C SER A 263 15.65 -3.87 47.48
N LYS A 264 15.22 -5.14 47.35
CA LYS A 264 15.95 -6.34 47.77
C LYS A 264 16.85 -6.95 46.69
N LEU A 265 16.85 -6.39 45.49
CA LEU A 265 17.67 -6.85 44.38
C LEU A 265 19.14 -6.48 44.61
N ASN A 266 20.04 -7.35 44.14
CA ASN A 266 21.46 -7.07 44.08
C ASN A 266 21.75 -5.94 43.08
N SER A 267 22.85 -5.22 43.28
CA SER A 267 23.39 -4.26 42.33
C SER A 267 23.55 -4.90 40.95
N GLY A 268 23.07 -4.21 39.91
CA GLY A 268 23.08 -4.78 38.57
C GLY A 268 22.08 -4.14 37.61
N MET A 269 22.07 -4.66 36.38
CA MET A 269 21.17 -4.24 35.32
C MET A 269 19.94 -5.15 35.27
N TYR A 270 18.77 -4.54 35.08
CA TYR A 270 17.51 -5.24 34.94
C TYR A 270 16.70 -4.63 33.78
N LEU A 271 15.78 -5.43 33.24
CA LEU A 271 14.82 -4.99 32.22
C LEU A 271 13.43 -4.91 32.86
N LEU A 272 12.87 -3.71 32.89
CA LEU A 272 11.51 -3.43 33.35
C LEU A 272 10.58 -3.33 32.15
N GLN A 273 9.64 -4.26 32.06
CA GLN A 273 8.51 -4.20 31.15
C GLN A 273 7.31 -3.58 31.87
N LEU A 274 6.67 -2.63 31.19
CA LEU A 274 5.42 -2.01 31.59
C LEU A 274 4.36 -2.38 30.56
N ASP A 275 3.27 -2.98 31.02
CA ASP A 275 2.08 -3.19 30.18
C ASP A 275 1.03 -2.15 30.56
N PHE A 276 0.32 -1.62 29.57
CA PHE A 276 -0.65 -0.54 29.74
C PHE A 276 -2.08 -1.04 29.49
N ASN A 277 -3.07 -0.34 30.04
CA ASN A 277 -4.50 -0.67 29.84
C ASN A 277 -4.93 -0.59 28.36
N ASN A 278 -4.24 0.20 27.55
CA ASN A 278 -4.51 0.34 26.11
C ASN A 278 -3.93 -0.81 25.26
N GLY A 279 -3.33 -1.84 25.88
CA GLY A 279 -2.75 -2.99 25.21
C GLY A 279 -1.33 -2.77 24.66
N LYS A 280 -0.74 -1.57 24.82
CA LYS A 280 0.67 -1.33 24.52
C LYS A 280 1.57 -1.90 25.63
N SER A 281 2.82 -2.18 25.29
CA SER A 281 3.88 -2.56 26.23
C SER A 281 5.16 -1.78 25.95
N SER A 282 5.95 -1.51 26.99
CA SER A 282 7.23 -0.80 26.88
C SER A 282 8.32 -1.45 27.73
N ASN A 283 9.56 -1.43 27.25
CA ASN A 283 10.71 -2.09 27.90
C ASN A 283 11.81 -1.10 28.24
N HIS A 284 12.28 -1.13 29.48
CA HIS A 284 13.26 -0.19 30.02
C HIS A 284 14.40 -0.88 30.73
N LYS A 285 15.62 -0.44 30.38
CA LYS A 285 16.80 -0.78 31.17
C LYS A 285 16.84 0.07 32.44
N ILE A 286 16.84 -0.58 33.59
CA ILE A 286 17.07 0.05 34.89
C ILE A 286 18.34 -0.50 35.55
N ILE A 287 19.03 0.34 36.33
CA ILE A 287 20.29 0.00 36.99
C ILE A 287 20.11 0.17 38.50
N LYS A 288 20.28 -0.92 39.24
CA LYS A 288 20.34 -0.94 40.71
C LYS A 288 21.77 -0.70 41.17
N LYS A 289 21.96 0.25 42.08
CA LYS A 289 23.24 0.47 42.77
C LYS A 289 23.50 -0.58 43.83
#